data_AF-A0A1Q6L673-F1
#
_entry.id   AF-A0A1Q6L673-F1
#
_cell.length_a   1.000
_cell.length_b   1.000
_cell.length_c   1.000
_cell.angle_alpha   90.00
_cell.angle_beta   90.00
_cell.angle_gamma   90.00
#
_symmetry.space_group_name_H-M   'P 1'
#
loop_
_entity.id
_entity.type
_entity.pdbx_description
1 polymer ?
#
loop_
_entity_poly.entity_id
_entity_poly.type
_entity_poly.pdbx_seq_one_letter_code
_entity_poly.pdbx_strand_id
1 'polypeptide(L)'
;MKKRCLLTFLSFLLLITVIASQTAITKVIRTTSAETISASTTQNKKIKYVDSSGNALSSAEINKIHTFLNLLKTTKGCVVYANEIARTNHIEGNIIVNNVNVPTSLVITRVKNLNPDDYSYVGNTTASIQLSDNGKIFLGSKIQITKPNGNQTIINGGYSNNISAISLSEEDTKKNEKMILNTLDNISKTGSAIKSIADTSFFENSTNSFQSVNSLLENGVVSKGDVISINIDYNEILNNEGAFGNLINSNPGVTVIVNVIFSSSAPKDININKAFSLNVKVPTEFNPKSSYIIWNFGDFAGNITINEEMLGIIVAPNANVYQAVGNLNGQIISNIAGNNGELHQVTFRDEEKEEESSTPEETTPSESESSSPGETTPSETESTSIEETTPSETESISNEETTPVETDSTSKEETTSSETESVSREETTKSTEKESETQTVPQTTEFSSEEESTTTPITPSSPKTGDNSTAYLLVFLLIISVMVGLISYAGFKKNDNK
;
A
#
# COMPACT_ATOMS: atom_id res chain seq x y z
N MET A 1 -27.53 -41.66 -35.84
CA MET A 1 -27.58 -41.02 -34.50
C MET A 1 -26.24 -40.46 -34.00
N LYS A 2 -25.06 -40.98 -34.41
CA LYS A 2 -23.76 -40.55 -33.83
C LYS A 2 -23.27 -39.13 -34.18
N LYS A 3 -23.64 -38.56 -35.34
CA LYS A 3 -23.21 -37.20 -35.74
C LYS A 3 -23.97 -36.05 -35.03
N ARG A 4 -25.22 -36.28 -34.61
CA ARG A 4 -26.02 -35.25 -33.91
C ARG A 4 -25.58 -35.05 -32.46
N CYS A 5 -25.08 -36.11 -31.80
CA CYS A 5 -24.62 -36.04 -30.42
C CYS A 5 -23.26 -35.33 -30.27
N LEU A 6 -22.37 -35.45 -31.27
CA LEU A 6 -21.06 -34.78 -31.28
C LEU A 6 -21.21 -33.25 -31.44
N LEU A 7 -22.14 -32.81 -32.29
CA LEU A 7 -22.40 -31.38 -32.52
C LEU A 7 -22.99 -30.69 -31.29
N THR A 8 -23.86 -31.39 -30.55
CA THR A 8 -24.40 -30.90 -29.28
C THR A 8 -23.36 -30.86 -28.18
N PHE A 9 -22.44 -31.83 -28.12
CA PHE A 9 -21.36 -31.84 -27.13
C PHE A 9 -20.34 -30.72 -27.37
N LEU A 10 -20.01 -30.45 -28.64
CA LEU A 10 -19.08 -29.37 -29.00
C LEU A 10 -19.67 -27.99 -28.72
N SER A 11 -20.97 -27.80 -28.97
CA SER A 11 -21.70 -26.57 -28.64
C SER A 11 -21.77 -26.33 -27.13
N PHE A 12 -21.97 -27.40 -26.34
CA PHE A 12 -21.99 -27.31 -24.88
C PHE A 12 -20.60 -27.02 -24.29
N LEU A 13 -19.53 -27.60 -24.86
CA LEU A 13 -18.16 -27.31 -24.46
C LEU A 13 -17.77 -25.86 -24.82
N LEU A 14 -18.17 -25.36 -25.99
CA LEU A 14 -18.00 -23.97 -26.40
C LEU A 14 -18.77 -23.03 -25.46
N LEU A 15 -20.00 -23.36 -25.10
CA LEU A 15 -20.82 -22.60 -24.17
C LEU A 15 -20.22 -22.59 -22.76
N ILE A 16 -19.66 -23.70 -22.28
CA ILE A 16 -18.92 -23.76 -21.00
C ILE A 16 -17.64 -22.92 -21.07
N THR A 17 -16.88 -22.96 -22.16
CA THR A 17 -15.69 -22.10 -22.32
C THR A 17 -16.03 -20.62 -22.42
N VAL A 18 -17.17 -20.28 -23.04
CA VAL A 18 -17.67 -18.89 -23.11
C VAL A 18 -18.19 -18.43 -21.75
N ILE A 19 -18.89 -19.28 -20.98
CA ILE A 19 -19.31 -18.94 -19.62
C ILE A 19 -18.11 -18.85 -18.67
N ALA A 20 -17.11 -19.73 -18.82
CA ALA A 20 -15.87 -19.68 -18.05
C ALA A 20 -15.02 -18.43 -18.40
N SER A 21 -15.02 -17.99 -19.66
CA SER A 21 -14.39 -16.71 -20.04
C SER A 21 -15.18 -15.53 -19.48
N GLN A 22 -16.52 -15.52 -19.56
CA GLN A 22 -17.36 -14.44 -19.01
C GLN A 22 -17.26 -14.33 -17.48
N THR A 23 -17.18 -15.45 -16.76
CA THR A 23 -16.97 -15.46 -15.29
C THR A 23 -15.55 -15.05 -14.89
N ALA A 24 -14.54 -15.34 -15.71
CA ALA A 24 -13.18 -14.80 -15.54
C ALA A 24 -13.08 -13.29 -15.87
N ILE A 25 -13.88 -12.80 -16.83
CA ILE A 25 -13.92 -11.38 -17.27
C ILE A 25 -14.72 -10.51 -16.29
N THR A 26 -15.66 -11.07 -15.53
CA THR A 26 -16.42 -10.30 -14.52
C THR A 26 -15.61 -10.06 -13.23
N LYS A 27 -14.53 -10.81 -13.01
CA LYS A 27 -13.68 -10.79 -11.81
C LYS A 27 -12.42 -9.93 -11.97
N VAL A 28 -12.51 -8.84 -12.74
CA VAL A 28 -11.33 -8.05 -13.11
C VAL A 28 -10.85 -7.13 -11.97
N ILE A 29 -11.65 -6.86 -10.93
CA ILE A 29 -11.17 -6.19 -9.72
C ILE A 29 -11.84 -6.76 -8.46
N ARG A 30 -11.06 -6.95 -7.39
CA ARG A 30 -11.50 -7.48 -6.07
C ARG A 30 -12.61 -6.59 -5.50
N THR A 31 -13.87 -6.98 -5.68
CA THR A 31 -14.99 -6.43 -4.91
C THR A 31 -15.05 -7.12 -3.55
N THR A 32 -14.38 -6.58 -2.54
CA THR A 32 -14.72 -6.88 -1.15
C THR A 32 -15.86 -5.95 -0.74
N SER A 33 -17.06 -6.49 -0.57
CA SER A 33 -18.12 -5.82 0.18
C SER A 33 -17.60 -5.52 1.59
N ALA A 34 -17.84 -4.33 2.12
CA ALA A 34 -17.51 -4.00 3.49
C ALA A 34 -18.25 -4.98 4.42
N GLU A 35 -17.54 -5.93 5.01
CA GLU A 35 -18.08 -6.74 6.10
C GLU A 35 -18.23 -5.84 7.33
N THR A 36 -19.47 -5.47 7.64
CA THR A 36 -19.82 -4.91 8.94
C THR A 36 -19.72 -6.06 9.95
N ILE A 37 -18.67 -6.08 10.76
CA ILE A 37 -18.58 -7.04 11.86
C ILE A 37 -19.63 -6.65 12.91
N SER A 38 -20.68 -7.46 13.02
CA SER A 38 -21.43 -7.58 14.26
C SER A 38 -20.48 -8.12 15.33
N ALA A 39 -20.32 -7.40 16.44
CA ALA A 39 -19.50 -7.80 17.57
C ALA A 39 -19.97 -9.15 18.14
N SER A 40 -19.42 -10.26 17.65
CA SER A 40 -19.25 -11.51 18.40
C SER A 40 -18.56 -12.57 17.56
N THR A 41 -17.67 -13.30 18.24
CA THR A 41 -17.11 -14.61 17.88
C THR A 41 -15.74 -14.63 17.18
N THR A 42 -14.68 -14.30 17.91
CA THR A 42 -13.54 -15.24 18.15
C THR A 42 -12.76 -14.72 19.36
N GLN A 43 -12.55 -15.53 20.41
CA GLN A 43 -11.56 -15.21 21.44
C GLN A 43 -10.20 -15.70 20.96
N ASN A 44 -9.24 -14.78 20.78
CA ASN A 44 -7.86 -14.88 21.25
C ASN A 44 -7.14 -13.57 20.87
N LYS A 45 -6.95 -12.69 21.87
CA LYS A 45 -6.43 -11.30 21.82
C LYS A 45 -7.38 -10.25 21.20
N LYS A 46 -7.95 -9.40 22.07
CA LYS A 46 -8.70 -8.21 21.65
C LYS A 46 -7.72 -7.19 21.07
N ILE A 47 -7.77 -6.96 19.76
CA ILE A 47 -6.99 -5.92 19.07
C ILE A 47 -7.21 -4.59 19.77
N LYS A 48 -6.13 -3.92 20.16
CA LYS A 48 -6.18 -2.57 20.75
C LYS A 48 -6.22 -1.53 19.63
N TYR A 49 -7.05 -0.52 19.85
CA TYR A 49 -7.10 0.69 19.05
C TYR A 49 -6.81 1.85 19.99
N VAL A 50 -5.71 2.56 19.77
CA VAL A 50 -5.28 3.65 20.67
C VAL A 50 -5.04 4.95 19.93
N ASP A 51 -5.21 6.07 20.64
CA ASP A 51 -4.83 7.40 20.21
C ASP A 51 -3.34 7.69 20.50
N SER A 52 -2.91 8.92 20.21
CA SER A 52 -1.56 9.42 20.51
C SER A 52 -1.24 9.50 22.00
N SER A 53 -2.19 9.41 22.92
CA SER A 53 -1.92 9.34 24.37
C SER A 53 -1.88 7.90 24.88
N GLY A 54 -2.10 6.90 24.02
CA GLY A 54 -2.23 5.49 24.41
C GLY A 54 -3.60 5.13 24.98
N ASN A 55 -4.58 6.04 24.94
CA ASN A 55 -5.93 5.76 25.40
C ASN A 55 -6.69 4.94 24.37
N ALA A 56 -7.57 4.06 24.84
CA ALA A 56 -8.42 3.27 23.96
C ALA A 56 -9.43 4.17 23.22
N LEU A 57 -9.54 3.98 21.90
CA LEU A 57 -10.54 4.66 21.08
C LEU A 57 -11.95 4.15 21.40
N SER A 58 -12.96 5.00 21.18
CA SER A 58 -14.36 4.62 21.34
C SER A 58 -14.80 3.59 20.29
N SER A 59 -15.83 2.80 20.61
CA SER A 59 -16.40 1.83 19.64
C SER A 59 -16.83 2.48 18.33
N ALA A 60 -17.29 3.74 18.36
CA ALA A 60 -17.69 4.47 17.16
C ALA A 60 -16.48 4.81 16.27
N GLU A 61 -15.37 5.24 16.86
CA GLU A 61 -14.12 5.52 16.12
C GLU A 61 -13.52 4.23 15.55
N ILE A 62 -13.48 3.17 16.35
CA ILE A 62 -13.01 1.85 15.93
C ILE A 62 -13.79 1.36 14.69
N ASN A 63 -15.13 1.49 14.69
CA ASN A 63 -15.94 1.07 13.55
C ASN A 63 -15.65 1.87 12.27
N LYS A 64 -15.37 3.18 12.39
CA LYS A 64 -14.97 4.01 11.25
C LYS A 64 -13.60 3.58 10.72
N ILE A 65 -12.64 3.33 11.61
CA ILE A 65 -11.30 2.84 11.26
C ILE A 65 -11.39 1.47 10.57
N HIS A 66 -12.17 0.53 11.11
CA HIS A 66 -12.40 -0.77 10.46
C HIS A 66 -12.97 -0.62 9.05
N THR A 67 -13.95 0.27 8.87
CA THR A 67 -14.55 0.53 7.56
C THR A 67 -13.51 1.05 6.57
N PHE A 68 -12.69 2.01 7.00
CA PHE A 68 -11.61 2.57 6.19
C PHE A 68 -10.56 1.51 5.82
N LEU A 69 -10.04 0.76 6.81
CA LEU A 69 -9.05 -0.29 6.59
C LEU A 69 -9.58 -1.41 5.68
N ASN A 70 -10.84 -1.80 5.84
CA ASN A 70 -11.48 -2.79 4.96
C ASN A 70 -11.60 -2.30 3.52
N LEU A 71 -11.84 -1.01 3.30
CA LEU A 71 -11.81 -0.45 1.95
C LEU A 71 -10.41 -0.45 1.36
N LEU A 72 -9.36 -0.16 2.14
CA LEU A 72 -7.98 -0.22 1.63
C LEU A 72 -7.60 -1.61 1.10
N LYS A 73 -8.17 -2.70 1.64
CA LYS A 73 -7.99 -4.07 1.13
C LYS A 73 -8.38 -4.23 -0.34
N THR A 74 -9.31 -3.42 -0.86
CA THR A 74 -9.71 -3.44 -2.29
C THR A 74 -8.55 -3.06 -3.22
N THR A 75 -7.57 -2.33 -2.71
CA THR A 75 -6.38 -1.88 -3.46
C THR A 75 -5.16 -2.77 -3.22
N LYS A 76 -5.29 -3.84 -2.42
CA LYS A 76 -4.18 -4.75 -2.11
C LYS A 76 -3.60 -5.36 -3.39
N GLY A 77 -2.27 -5.47 -3.44
CA GLY A 77 -1.55 -6.15 -4.52
C GLY A 77 -1.19 -5.26 -5.71
N CYS A 78 -1.47 -3.95 -5.66
CA CYS A 78 -0.93 -2.98 -6.59
C CYS A 78 -0.16 -1.85 -5.88
N VAL A 79 0.98 -1.44 -6.44
CA VAL A 79 1.78 -0.30 -5.96
C VAL A 79 1.14 1.04 -6.34
N VAL A 80 0.32 1.07 -7.40
CA VAL A 80 -0.47 2.24 -7.78
C VAL A 80 -1.93 1.84 -7.99
N TYR A 81 -2.83 2.51 -7.27
CA TYR A 81 -4.27 2.49 -7.50
C TYR A 81 -4.73 3.92 -7.75
N ALA A 82 -4.96 4.29 -9.01
CA ALA A 82 -5.24 5.69 -9.33
C ALA A 82 -6.22 5.86 -10.49
N ASN A 83 -6.75 7.07 -10.65
CA ASN A 83 -7.45 7.40 -11.89
C ASN A 83 -6.42 7.55 -13.04
N GLU A 84 -5.31 8.24 -12.81
CA GLU A 84 -4.29 8.48 -13.83
C GLU A 84 -2.85 8.28 -13.32
N ILE A 85 -1.98 7.77 -14.18
CA ILE A 85 -0.52 7.98 -14.08
C ILE A 85 -0.11 9.01 -15.12
N ALA A 86 0.38 10.17 -14.69
CA ALA A 86 0.74 11.29 -15.56
C ALA A 86 2.26 11.40 -15.82
N ARG A 87 3.07 10.68 -15.04
CA ARG A 87 4.54 10.60 -15.20
C ARG A 87 5.07 9.39 -14.47
N THR A 88 6.02 8.69 -15.07
CA THR A 88 6.64 7.51 -14.45
C THR A 88 8.04 7.30 -14.98
N ASN A 89 8.89 6.71 -14.15
CA ASN A 89 10.19 6.21 -14.54
C ASN A 89 10.19 4.67 -14.47
N HIS A 90 10.16 4.12 -13.24
CA HIS A 90 10.16 2.69 -13.01
C HIS A 90 9.12 2.29 -11.95
N ILE A 91 8.39 1.21 -12.22
CA ILE A 91 7.40 0.66 -11.29
C ILE A 91 7.69 -0.83 -11.10
N GLU A 92 8.09 -1.22 -9.90
CA GLU A 92 8.25 -2.61 -9.48
C GLU A 92 7.00 -3.07 -8.70
N GLY A 93 5.94 -3.41 -9.44
CA GLY A 93 4.64 -3.74 -8.87
C GLY A 93 3.48 -3.62 -9.83
N ASN A 94 2.36 -4.26 -9.51
CA ASN A 94 1.14 -4.12 -10.29
C ASN A 94 0.55 -2.72 -10.17
N ILE A 95 -0.19 -2.31 -11.19
CA ILE A 95 -0.94 -1.05 -11.18
C ILE A 95 -2.41 -1.30 -11.52
N ILE A 96 -3.31 -0.48 -11.01
CA ILE A 96 -4.72 -0.45 -11.41
C ILE A 96 -5.08 0.99 -11.70
N VAL A 97 -5.19 1.35 -12.97
CA VAL A 97 -5.41 2.73 -13.40
C VAL A 97 -6.36 2.87 -14.59
N ASN A 98 -7.15 3.95 -14.59
CA ASN A 98 -8.02 4.26 -15.73
C ASN A 98 -7.23 4.78 -16.92
N ASN A 99 -6.27 5.68 -16.67
CA ASN A 99 -5.51 6.35 -17.71
C ASN A 99 -4.01 6.33 -17.42
N VAL A 100 -3.22 6.17 -18.47
CA VAL A 100 -1.77 6.37 -18.43
C VAL A 100 -1.43 7.38 -19.51
N ASN A 101 -1.01 8.56 -19.07
CA ASN A 101 -0.70 9.71 -19.91
C ASN A 101 0.75 10.14 -19.66
N VAL A 102 1.69 9.35 -20.17
CA VAL A 102 3.12 9.55 -19.98
C VAL A 102 3.80 9.78 -21.34
N PRO A 103 4.88 10.57 -21.40
CA PRO A 103 5.58 10.84 -22.66
C PRO A 103 6.42 9.66 -23.16
N THR A 104 6.70 8.68 -22.29
CA THR A 104 7.59 7.54 -22.54
C THR A 104 6.84 6.22 -22.37
N SER A 105 7.54 5.09 -22.46
CA SER A 105 6.92 3.79 -22.19
C SER A 105 6.58 3.63 -20.71
N LEU A 106 5.42 3.06 -20.42
CA LEU A 106 5.11 2.54 -19.10
C LEU A 106 5.84 1.21 -18.90
N VAL A 107 6.76 1.17 -17.93
CA VAL A 107 7.53 -0.03 -17.61
C VAL A 107 7.09 -0.55 -16.24
N ILE A 108 6.49 -1.75 -16.25
CA ILE A 108 6.05 -2.47 -15.06
C ILE A 108 6.94 -3.70 -14.90
N THR A 109 7.69 -3.75 -13.81
CA THR A 109 8.59 -4.85 -13.51
C THR A 109 8.26 -5.56 -12.21
N ARG A 110 8.94 -6.69 -12.01
CA ARG A 110 9.16 -7.38 -10.72
C ARG A 110 8.06 -7.18 -9.67
N VAL A 111 7.29 -8.24 -9.45
CA VAL A 111 6.56 -8.41 -8.19
C VAL A 111 7.42 -9.33 -7.33
N LYS A 112 7.99 -8.83 -6.23
CA LYS A 112 8.90 -9.60 -5.35
C LYS A 112 8.31 -10.97 -4.97
N ASN A 113 7.02 -11.00 -4.68
CA ASN A 113 6.25 -12.23 -4.47
C ASN A 113 5.11 -12.27 -5.49
N LEU A 114 5.30 -13.02 -6.59
CA LEU A 114 4.26 -13.25 -7.59
C LEU A 114 3.15 -14.12 -7.00
N ASN A 115 1.96 -13.57 -6.77
CA ASN A 115 0.77 -14.39 -6.56
C ASN A 115 0.11 -14.71 -7.91
N PRO A 116 -0.35 -15.95 -8.16
CA PRO A 116 -1.00 -16.32 -9.42
C PRO A 116 -2.24 -15.47 -9.77
N ASP A 117 -2.87 -14.89 -8.75
CA ASP A 117 -4.05 -14.02 -8.87
C ASP A 117 -3.71 -12.55 -9.04
N ASP A 118 -2.44 -12.16 -8.97
CA ASP A 118 -2.02 -10.77 -9.15
C ASP A 118 -2.09 -10.37 -10.63
N TYR A 119 -2.48 -9.12 -10.87
CA TYR A 119 -2.60 -8.57 -12.22
C TYR A 119 -2.45 -7.05 -12.18
N SER A 120 -2.08 -6.49 -13.33
CA SER A 120 -2.20 -5.06 -13.61
C SER A 120 -3.43 -4.75 -14.46
N TYR A 121 -3.93 -3.53 -14.38
CA TYR A 121 -5.00 -3.00 -15.23
C TYR A 121 -4.65 -1.60 -15.73
N VAL A 122 -4.81 -1.39 -17.04
CA VAL A 122 -4.71 -0.09 -17.70
C VAL A 122 -5.93 0.10 -18.59
N GLY A 123 -6.78 1.07 -18.26
CA GLY A 123 -8.01 1.35 -19.03
C GLY A 123 -7.75 2.03 -20.38
N ASN A 124 -6.86 3.01 -20.41
CA ASN A 124 -6.55 3.78 -21.60
C ASN A 124 -5.11 4.26 -21.59
N THR A 125 -4.45 4.18 -22.75
CA THR A 125 -3.16 4.83 -22.98
C THR A 125 -2.81 4.85 -24.47
N THR A 126 -2.01 5.84 -24.86
CA THR A 126 -1.28 5.85 -26.14
C THR A 126 0.18 5.44 -25.98
N ALA A 127 0.69 5.42 -24.75
CA ALA A 127 2.06 5.01 -24.45
C ALA A 127 2.24 3.50 -24.71
N SER A 128 3.47 3.13 -25.03
CA SER A 128 3.88 1.73 -25.10
C SER A 128 3.92 1.15 -23.68
N ILE A 129 3.53 -0.12 -23.52
CA ILE A 129 3.58 -0.81 -22.22
C ILE A 129 4.57 -1.97 -22.30
N GLN A 130 5.46 -2.04 -21.30
CA GLN A 130 6.37 -3.15 -21.09
C GLN A 130 6.08 -3.77 -19.73
N LEU A 131 5.93 -5.09 -19.70
CA LEU A 131 5.65 -5.87 -18.51
C LEU A 131 6.68 -7.01 -18.38
N SER A 132 7.16 -7.24 -17.16
CA SER A 132 8.07 -8.37 -16.87
C SER A 132 7.42 -9.74 -17.10
N ASP A 133 8.28 -10.73 -17.36
CA ASP A 133 7.90 -12.12 -17.64
C ASP A 133 6.89 -12.69 -16.63
N ASN A 134 5.94 -13.46 -17.14
CA ASN A 134 4.82 -14.07 -16.41
C ASN A 134 3.80 -13.08 -15.81
N GLY A 135 3.94 -11.78 -16.06
CA GLY A 135 2.96 -10.78 -15.65
C GLY A 135 1.61 -10.96 -16.34
N LYS A 136 0.53 -10.66 -15.62
CA LYS A 136 -0.84 -10.63 -16.14
C LYS A 136 -1.33 -9.19 -16.20
N ILE A 137 -1.90 -8.78 -17.33
CA ILE A 137 -2.44 -7.43 -17.51
C ILE A 137 -3.76 -7.44 -18.26
N PHE A 138 -4.72 -6.67 -17.73
CA PHE A 138 -5.98 -6.35 -18.39
C PHE A 138 -5.88 -4.96 -19.01
N LEU A 139 -6.29 -4.86 -20.27
CA LEU A 139 -6.13 -3.66 -21.09
C LEU A 139 -7.49 -3.24 -21.62
N GLY A 140 -7.82 -1.95 -21.50
CA GLY A 140 -9.08 -1.44 -22.03
C GLY A 140 -9.15 -1.50 -23.56
N SER A 141 -10.37 -1.38 -24.07
CA SER A 141 -10.75 -1.78 -25.43
C SER A 141 -10.01 -1.06 -26.57
N LYS A 142 -9.39 0.09 -26.31
CA LYS A 142 -8.68 0.89 -27.32
C LYS A 142 -7.17 0.60 -27.39
N ILE A 143 -6.63 -0.16 -26.43
CA ILE A 143 -5.21 -0.48 -26.35
C ILE A 143 -4.90 -1.61 -27.34
N GLN A 144 -3.87 -1.41 -28.18
CA GLN A 144 -3.52 -2.36 -29.21
C GLN A 144 -2.62 -3.46 -28.67
N ILE A 145 -3.00 -4.72 -28.93
CA ILE A 145 -2.24 -5.90 -28.55
C ILE A 145 -1.91 -6.71 -29.80
N THR A 146 -0.63 -7.01 -30.02
CA THR A 146 -0.18 -7.90 -31.09
C THR A 146 0.65 -9.04 -30.50
N LYS A 147 0.45 -10.27 -30.99
CA LYS A 147 1.24 -11.45 -30.61
C LYS A 147 2.01 -11.97 -31.82
N PRO A 148 3.22 -11.46 -32.09
CA PRO A 148 3.99 -11.85 -33.27
C PRO A 148 4.42 -13.33 -33.23
N ASN A 149 4.54 -13.92 -32.04
CA ASN A 149 4.82 -15.33 -31.82
C ASN A 149 4.28 -15.77 -30.45
N GLY A 150 4.55 -17.03 -30.05
CA GLY A 150 3.95 -17.63 -28.85
C GLY A 150 4.41 -17.02 -27.52
N ASN A 151 5.61 -16.46 -27.44
CA ASN A 151 6.16 -15.89 -26.21
C ASN A 151 6.15 -14.36 -26.17
N GLN A 152 6.07 -13.67 -27.31
CA GLN A 152 6.09 -12.21 -27.34
C GLN A 152 4.68 -11.61 -27.42
N THR A 153 4.49 -10.54 -26.66
CA THR A 153 3.32 -9.67 -26.73
C THR A 153 3.79 -8.23 -26.90
N ILE A 154 3.18 -7.52 -27.85
CA ILE A 154 3.42 -6.11 -28.12
C ILE A 154 2.18 -5.32 -27.69
N ILE A 155 2.32 -4.36 -26.78
CA ILE A 155 1.23 -3.50 -26.29
C ILE A 155 1.55 -2.05 -26.68
N ASN A 156 0.79 -1.47 -27.61
CA ASN A 156 1.06 -0.14 -28.18
C ASN A 156 2.53 0.07 -28.61
N GLY A 157 3.16 -0.98 -29.15
CA GLY A 157 4.57 -0.96 -29.58
C GLY A 157 5.59 -1.36 -28.51
N GLY A 158 5.18 -1.51 -27.24
CA GLY A 158 6.05 -1.97 -26.15
C GLY A 158 6.17 -3.49 -26.13
N TYR A 159 7.39 -4.02 -26.10
CA TYR A 159 7.67 -5.45 -26.16
C TYR A 159 7.70 -6.08 -24.76
N SER A 160 7.01 -7.20 -24.59
CA SER A 160 6.99 -8.01 -23.36
C SER A 160 7.09 -9.49 -23.72
N ASN A 161 7.76 -10.28 -22.87
CA ASN A 161 7.90 -11.72 -23.06
C ASN A 161 7.11 -12.49 -22.02
N ASN A 162 6.55 -13.64 -22.39
CA ASN A 162 5.91 -14.60 -21.50
C ASN A 162 4.78 -13.99 -20.63
N ILE A 163 4.07 -12.97 -21.12
CA ILE A 163 2.99 -12.32 -20.38
C ILE A 163 1.59 -12.78 -20.81
N SER A 164 0.61 -12.61 -19.92
CA SER A 164 -0.81 -12.74 -20.23
C SER A 164 -1.47 -11.37 -20.35
N ALA A 165 -1.51 -10.82 -21.58
CA ALA A 165 -2.28 -9.63 -21.90
C ALA A 165 -3.70 -9.98 -22.36
N ILE A 166 -4.71 -9.35 -21.74
CA ILE A 166 -6.13 -9.60 -21.98
C ILE A 166 -6.80 -8.27 -22.38
N SER A 167 -7.31 -8.20 -23.60
CA SER A 167 -8.12 -7.06 -24.05
C SER A 167 -9.52 -7.16 -23.47
N LEU A 168 -10.05 -6.05 -22.97
CA LEU A 168 -11.41 -5.93 -22.48
C LEU A 168 -12.34 -5.36 -23.55
N SER A 169 -13.64 -5.57 -23.36
CA SER A 169 -14.68 -4.90 -24.14
C SER A 169 -14.81 -3.43 -23.73
N GLU A 170 -15.46 -2.60 -24.55
CA GLU A 170 -15.74 -1.21 -24.18
C GLU A 170 -16.64 -1.12 -22.93
N GLU A 171 -17.58 -2.06 -22.80
CA GLU A 171 -18.47 -2.16 -21.64
C GLU A 171 -17.69 -2.48 -20.35
N ASP A 172 -16.81 -3.49 -20.39
CA ASP A 172 -15.98 -3.87 -19.26
C ASP A 172 -14.97 -2.77 -18.90
N THR A 173 -14.44 -2.08 -19.89
CA THR A 173 -13.54 -0.92 -19.68
C THR A 173 -14.27 0.18 -18.90
N LYS A 174 -15.48 0.57 -19.34
CA LYS A 174 -16.30 1.58 -18.63
C LYS A 174 -16.73 1.12 -17.24
N LYS A 175 -17.01 -0.17 -17.07
CA LYS A 175 -17.35 -0.75 -15.77
C LYS A 175 -16.19 -0.62 -14.79
N ASN A 176 -14.97 -0.98 -15.22
CA ASN A 176 -13.76 -0.85 -14.41
C ASN A 176 -13.44 0.61 -14.11
N GLU A 177 -13.62 1.51 -15.08
CA GLU A 177 -13.46 2.96 -14.88
C GLU A 177 -14.31 3.48 -13.73
N LYS A 178 -15.61 3.18 -13.79
CA LYS A 178 -16.55 3.54 -12.72
C LYS A 178 -16.20 2.90 -11.38
N MET A 179 -15.75 1.63 -11.39
CA MET A 179 -15.36 0.94 -10.16
C MET A 179 -14.15 1.58 -9.49
N ILE A 180 -13.13 1.96 -10.27
CA ILE A 180 -11.94 2.64 -9.75
C ILE A 180 -12.31 3.98 -9.14
N LEU A 181 -13.08 4.81 -9.87
CA LEU A 181 -13.55 6.10 -9.37
C LEU A 181 -14.40 5.99 -8.11
N ASN A 182 -15.34 5.04 -8.07
CA ASN A 182 -16.15 4.79 -6.88
C ASN A 182 -15.31 4.31 -5.69
N THR A 183 -14.28 3.51 -5.93
CA THR A 183 -13.38 3.03 -4.87
C THR A 183 -12.58 4.19 -4.28
N LEU A 184 -12.01 5.06 -5.13
CA LEU A 184 -11.32 6.27 -4.70
C LEU A 184 -12.24 7.19 -3.90
N ASP A 185 -13.47 7.43 -4.37
CA ASP A 185 -14.49 8.24 -3.67
C ASP A 185 -14.87 7.64 -2.30
N ASN A 186 -15.06 6.31 -2.21
CA ASN A 186 -15.35 5.64 -0.94
C ASN A 186 -14.17 5.69 0.04
N ILE A 187 -12.94 5.49 -0.45
CA ILE A 187 -11.72 5.63 0.35
C ILE A 187 -11.57 7.08 0.83
N SER A 188 -11.87 8.07 -0.02
CA SER A 188 -11.84 9.48 0.34
C SER A 188 -12.80 9.79 1.48
N LYS A 189 -14.07 9.40 1.32
CA LYS A 189 -15.12 9.62 2.32
C LYS A 189 -14.82 8.97 3.66
N THR A 190 -14.39 7.70 3.65
CA THR A 190 -14.09 6.97 4.88
C THR A 190 -12.78 7.40 5.52
N GLY A 191 -11.78 7.75 4.71
CA GLY A 191 -10.53 8.36 5.14
C GLY A 191 -10.77 9.70 5.82
N SER A 192 -11.64 10.57 5.29
CA SER A 192 -11.99 11.83 5.96
C SER A 192 -12.81 11.62 7.24
N ALA A 193 -13.66 10.59 7.30
CA ALA A 193 -14.52 10.33 8.45
C ALA A 193 -13.76 9.91 9.73
N ILE A 194 -12.53 9.40 9.60
CA ILE A 194 -11.67 9.02 10.73
C ILE A 194 -10.73 10.14 11.18
N LYS A 195 -10.69 11.28 10.47
CA LYS A 195 -9.90 12.45 10.85
C LYS A 195 -10.61 13.22 11.96
N SER A 196 -9.83 13.79 12.87
CA SER A 196 -10.31 14.72 13.91
C SER A 196 -9.46 16.00 13.90
N ILE A 197 -9.58 16.82 14.95
CA ILE A 197 -8.61 17.88 15.22
C ILE A 197 -7.22 17.27 15.45
N ALA A 198 -6.16 18.05 15.17
CA ALA A 198 -4.80 17.62 15.45
C ALA A 198 -4.64 17.30 16.94
N ASP A 199 -3.87 16.26 17.23
CA ASP A 199 -3.69 15.76 18.58
C ASP A 199 -2.89 16.77 19.42
N THR A 200 -3.31 16.95 20.67
CA THR A 200 -2.67 17.88 21.63
C THR A 200 -2.24 17.19 22.91
N SER A 201 -2.55 15.90 23.05
CA SER A 201 -2.22 15.08 24.21
C SER A 201 -1.36 13.91 23.74
N PHE A 202 -0.24 13.68 24.41
CA PHE A 202 0.75 12.70 24.01
C PHE A 202 1.10 11.77 25.17
N PHE A 203 1.61 10.59 24.82
CA PHE A 203 2.02 9.58 25.78
C PHE A 203 3.34 9.98 26.43
N GLU A 204 3.37 9.92 27.76
CA GLU A 204 4.51 10.30 28.60
C GLU A 204 5.03 11.72 28.29
N ASN A 205 6.36 11.88 28.14
CA ASN A 205 7.02 13.17 27.92
C ASN A 205 7.16 13.52 26.43
N SER A 206 6.42 12.83 25.56
CA SER A 206 6.47 13.07 24.12
C SER A 206 5.93 14.46 23.79
N THR A 207 6.57 15.16 22.85
CA THR A 207 6.18 16.54 22.49
C THR A 207 5.37 16.65 21.21
N ASN A 208 5.24 15.54 20.46
CA ASN A 208 4.43 15.44 19.24
C ASN A 208 3.94 14.01 19.01
N SER A 209 3.03 13.84 18.05
CA SER A 209 2.39 12.56 17.77
C SER A 209 3.39 11.48 17.35
N PHE A 210 4.42 11.80 16.55
CA PHE A 210 5.38 10.79 16.11
C PHE A 210 6.29 10.29 17.22
N GLN A 211 6.78 11.20 18.09
CA GLN A 211 7.49 10.81 19.31
C GLN A 211 6.60 9.94 20.19
N SER A 212 5.32 10.30 20.31
CA SER A 212 4.37 9.53 21.08
C SER A 212 4.18 8.11 20.56
N VAL A 213 4.03 7.95 19.25
CA VAL A 213 3.95 6.63 18.63
C VAL A 213 5.20 5.81 18.90
N ASN A 214 6.39 6.41 18.78
CA ASN A 214 7.65 5.71 19.11
C ASN A 214 7.66 5.23 20.56
N SER A 215 7.29 6.09 21.52
CA SER A 215 7.19 5.74 22.94
C SER A 215 6.16 4.62 23.20
N LEU A 216 5.00 4.65 22.55
CA LEU A 216 3.97 3.60 22.66
C LEU A 216 4.49 2.24 22.16
N LEU A 217 5.27 2.24 21.09
CA LEU A 217 5.89 1.03 20.51
C LEU A 217 7.00 0.50 21.42
N GLU A 218 7.90 1.37 21.89
CA GLU A 218 9.06 1.02 22.71
C GLU A 218 8.65 0.51 24.11
N ASN A 219 7.63 1.13 24.72
CA ASN A 219 7.12 0.73 26.03
C ASN A 219 6.10 -0.43 25.98
N GLY A 220 5.85 -1.00 24.80
CA GLY A 220 4.99 -2.19 24.64
C GLY A 220 3.51 -1.95 24.98
N VAL A 221 3.04 -0.70 24.92
CA VAL A 221 1.63 -0.35 25.14
C VAL A 221 0.74 -1.02 24.08
N VAL A 222 1.27 -1.08 22.85
CA VAL A 222 0.71 -1.78 21.69
C VAL A 222 1.64 -2.91 21.23
N SER A 223 1.11 -3.84 20.47
CA SER A 223 1.79 -5.04 20.01
C SER A 223 1.35 -5.44 18.59
N LYS A 224 2.01 -6.43 17.97
CA LYS A 224 1.65 -6.93 16.63
C LYS A 224 0.12 -7.13 16.52
N GLY A 225 -0.47 -6.56 15.47
CA GLY A 225 -1.91 -6.60 15.18
C GLY A 225 -2.69 -5.40 15.71
N ASP A 226 -2.18 -4.69 16.72
CA ASP A 226 -2.85 -3.49 17.27
C ASP A 226 -2.81 -2.32 16.27
N VAL A 227 -3.65 -1.31 16.53
CA VAL A 227 -3.79 -0.12 15.69
C VAL A 227 -3.56 1.15 16.52
N ILE A 228 -2.71 2.03 16.01
CA ILE A 228 -2.60 3.41 16.49
C ILE A 228 -3.18 4.33 15.42
N SER A 229 -4.05 5.26 15.83
CA SER A 229 -4.57 6.32 14.95
C SER A 229 -4.22 7.67 15.55
N ILE A 230 -3.38 8.43 14.87
CA ILE A 230 -2.98 9.79 15.28
C ILE A 230 -3.51 10.82 14.29
N ASN A 231 -3.79 12.03 14.78
CA ASN A 231 -4.11 13.19 13.95
C ASN A 231 -2.98 14.20 14.07
N ILE A 232 -2.35 14.55 12.95
CA ILE A 232 -1.23 15.49 12.93
C ILE A 232 -1.58 16.72 12.14
N ASP A 233 -1.08 17.88 12.55
CA ASP A 233 -1.06 19.02 11.64
C ASP A 233 -0.11 18.70 10.48
N TYR A 234 -0.47 19.06 9.25
CA TYR A 234 0.38 18.78 8.08
C TYR A 234 1.79 19.39 8.21
N ASN A 235 1.98 20.45 9.00
CA ASN A 235 3.32 21.01 9.25
C ASN A 235 4.23 20.07 10.04
N GLU A 236 3.68 19.12 10.80
CA GLU A 236 4.46 18.08 11.47
C GLU A 236 5.07 17.10 10.46
N ILE A 237 4.46 16.95 9.27
CA ILE A 237 5.06 16.19 8.17
C ILE A 237 6.29 16.92 7.62
N LEU A 238 6.32 18.25 7.70
CA LEU A 238 7.41 19.04 7.15
C LEU A 238 8.62 19.13 8.10
N ASN A 239 8.39 18.92 9.40
CA ASN A 239 9.35 19.25 10.46
C ASN A 239 9.44 18.14 11.52
N ASN A 240 9.88 16.94 11.14
CA ASN A 240 10.07 15.86 12.10
C ASN A 240 11.24 14.93 11.75
N GLU A 241 12.45 15.47 11.97
CA GLU A 241 13.70 14.81 11.57
C GLU A 241 13.87 13.42 12.21
N GLY A 242 13.98 12.38 11.37
CA GLY A 242 14.28 11.01 11.78
C GLY A 242 13.15 10.24 12.48
N ALA A 243 12.07 10.91 12.91
CA ALA A 243 11.03 10.27 13.70
C ALA A 243 10.31 9.13 12.95
N PHE A 244 10.21 9.24 11.63
CA PHE A 244 9.62 8.19 10.81
C PHE A 244 10.54 6.99 10.60
N GLY A 245 11.85 7.22 10.43
CA GLY A 245 12.78 6.10 10.39
C GLY A 245 12.74 5.27 11.67
N ASN A 246 12.62 5.93 12.82
CA ASN A 246 12.45 5.28 14.12
C ASN A 246 11.13 4.52 14.21
N LEU A 247 10.04 5.13 13.74
CA LEU A 247 8.72 4.49 13.63
C LEU A 247 8.84 3.17 12.88
N ILE A 248 9.44 3.17 11.69
CA ILE A 248 9.60 1.97 10.88
C ILE A 248 10.47 0.93 11.60
N ASN A 249 11.61 1.33 12.14
CA ASN A 249 12.57 0.41 12.74
C ASN A 249 11.99 -0.28 13.99
N SER A 250 11.30 0.47 14.85
CA SER A 250 10.71 -0.02 16.10
C SER A 250 9.38 -0.74 15.93
N ASN A 251 8.69 -0.59 14.79
CA ASN A 251 7.34 -1.16 14.61
C ASN A 251 7.37 -2.72 14.59
N PRO A 252 6.71 -3.41 15.54
CA PRO A 252 6.67 -4.87 15.64
C PRO A 252 5.53 -5.49 14.82
N GLY A 253 4.86 -4.69 13.99
CA GLY A 253 3.68 -5.08 13.22
C GLY A 253 2.37 -4.45 13.72
N VAL A 254 2.43 -3.23 14.24
CA VAL A 254 1.30 -2.37 14.62
C VAL A 254 0.89 -1.53 13.41
N THR A 255 -0.40 -1.48 13.08
CA THR A 255 -0.89 -0.56 12.05
C THR A 255 -0.92 0.86 12.59
N VAL A 256 -0.20 1.78 11.95
CA VAL A 256 -0.16 3.19 12.32
C VAL A 256 -0.86 4.00 11.23
N ILE A 257 -2.00 4.59 11.57
CA ILE A 257 -2.76 5.48 10.71
C ILE A 257 -2.40 6.92 11.09
N VAL A 258 -1.78 7.63 10.16
CA VAL A 258 -1.40 9.03 10.29
C VAL A 258 -2.42 9.87 9.54
N ASN A 259 -3.39 10.43 10.25
CA ASN A 259 -4.42 11.31 9.70
C ASN A 259 -3.84 12.73 9.56
N VAL A 260 -3.68 13.19 8.32
CA VAL A 260 -3.08 14.49 8.02
C VAL A 260 -4.13 15.58 8.03
N ILE A 261 -4.07 16.45 9.03
CA ILE A 261 -5.05 17.51 9.25
C ILE A 261 -4.57 18.80 8.58
N PHE A 262 -5.49 19.41 7.84
CA PHE A 262 -5.30 20.71 7.24
C PHE A 262 -6.13 21.73 7.99
N SER A 263 -5.54 22.87 8.33
CA SER A 263 -6.30 24.03 8.79
C SER A 263 -7.24 24.52 7.67
N SER A 264 -8.21 25.37 8.02
CA SER A 264 -9.20 25.91 7.07
C SER A 264 -8.60 26.63 5.85
N SER A 265 -7.33 27.03 5.92
CA SER A 265 -6.53 27.53 4.80
C SER A 265 -5.57 26.45 4.28
N ALA A 266 -6.10 25.30 3.89
CA ALA A 266 -5.30 24.19 3.39
C ALA A 266 -4.41 24.64 2.21
N PRO A 267 -3.10 24.37 2.22
CA PRO A 267 -2.26 24.69 1.09
C PRO A 267 -2.69 23.88 -0.13
N LYS A 268 -2.60 24.48 -1.32
CA LYS A 268 -2.85 23.74 -2.57
C LYS A 268 -1.76 22.72 -2.87
N ASP A 269 -0.55 22.98 -2.37
CA ASP A 269 0.64 22.18 -2.64
C ASP A 269 1.36 21.85 -1.34
N ILE A 270 1.71 20.59 -1.17
CA ILE A 270 2.49 20.08 -0.04
C ILE A 270 3.80 19.55 -0.59
N ASN A 271 4.91 19.95 0.02
CA ASN A 271 6.24 19.46 -0.31
C ASN A 271 6.82 18.73 0.90
N ILE A 272 6.74 17.41 0.88
CA ILE A 272 7.32 16.51 1.87
C ILE A 272 8.81 16.45 1.57
N ASN A 273 9.60 17.18 2.35
CA ASN A 273 11.06 17.26 2.20
C ASN A 273 11.74 16.29 3.17
N LYS A 274 13.05 16.04 2.92
CA LYS A 274 13.99 15.10 3.55
C LYS A 274 14.16 15.19 5.09
N ALA A 275 13.06 15.30 5.81
CA ALA A 275 13.01 15.28 7.26
C ALA A 275 12.82 13.84 7.77
N PHE A 276 12.04 13.00 7.10
CA PHE A 276 11.54 11.76 7.69
C PHE A 276 12.58 10.70 8.00
N SER A 277 13.56 10.56 7.11
CA SER A 277 14.64 9.57 7.19
C SER A 277 15.98 10.16 7.63
N LEU A 278 16.01 11.45 7.99
CA LEU A 278 17.27 12.12 8.33
C LEU A 278 17.93 11.43 9.54
N ASN A 279 19.22 11.09 9.40
CA ASN A 279 20.03 10.39 10.40
C ASN A 279 19.52 9.01 10.84
N VAL A 280 18.52 8.44 10.17
CA VAL A 280 18.02 7.09 10.45
C VAL A 280 18.17 6.22 9.22
N LYS A 281 18.91 5.12 9.37
CA LYS A 281 19.01 4.12 8.31
C LYS A 281 17.75 3.27 8.31
N VAL A 282 16.98 3.33 7.23
CA VAL A 282 15.83 2.47 6.99
C VAL A 282 16.16 1.56 5.81
N PRO A 283 15.97 0.23 5.92
CA PRO A 283 16.02 -0.63 4.75
C PRO A 283 14.89 -0.24 3.79
N THR A 284 15.21 0.01 2.53
CA THR A 284 14.27 0.64 1.60
C THR A 284 14.11 -0.15 0.30
N GLU A 285 14.38 -1.44 0.32
CA GLU A 285 14.07 -2.33 -0.79
C GLU A 285 12.97 -3.31 -0.36
N PHE A 286 11.74 -3.07 -0.82
CA PHE A 286 10.54 -3.85 -0.48
C PHE A 286 10.41 -4.12 1.03
N ASN A 287 10.58 -3.09 1.85
CA ASN A 287 10.51 -3.22 3.30
C ASN A 287 9.08 -3.60 3.73
N PRO A 288 8.83 -4.80 4.28
CA PRO A 288 7.47 -5.23 4.62
C PRO A 288 6.83 -4.36 5.71
N LYS A 289 7.65 -3.70 6.54
CA LYS A 289 7.15 -2.78 7.57
C LYS A 289 6.46 -1.55 7.00
N SER A 290 6.73 -1.19 5.74
CA SER A 290 5.99 -0.12 5.05
C SER A 290 4.48 -0.37 5.03
N SER A 291 4.03 -1.62 4.89
CA SER A 291 2.59 -1.94 4.83
C SER A 291 1.82 -1.57 6.11
N TYR A 292 2.53 -1.33 7.21
CA TYR A 292 1.96 -0.97 8.50
C TYR A 292 1.71 0.52 8.67
N ILE A 293 2.27 1.37 7.81
CA ILE A 293 2.09 2.82 7.91
C ILE A 293 1.13 3.29 6.84
N ILE A 294 0.08 3.98 7.25
CA ILE A 294 -0.92 4.59 6.37
C ILE A 294 -0.87 6.10 6.54
N TRP A 295 -0.55 6.80 5.47
CA TRP A 295 -0.61 8.26 5.38
C TRP A 295 -1.97 8.67 4.83
N ASN A 296 -2.90 9.00 5.70
CA ASN A 296 -4.28 9.30 5.34
C ASN A 296 -4.49 10.81 5.15
N PHE A 297 -4.60 11.24 3.89
CA PHE A 297 -4.91 12.63 3.52
C PHE A 297 -6.42 12.88 3.40
N GLY A 298 -7.24 11.82 3.36
CA GLY A 298 -8.70 11.91 3.24
C GLY A 298 -9.15 12.49 1.91
N ASP A 299 -9.85 13.62 1.96
CA ASP A 299 -10.46 14.33 0.84
C ASP A 299 -9.59 15.45 0.26
N PHE A 300 -8.35 15.58 0.74
CA PHE A 300 -7.39 16.54 0.19
C PHE A 300 -7.25 16.36 -1.32
N ALA A 301 -7.47 17.45 -2.07
CA ALA A 301 -7.50 17.46 -3.54
C ALA A 301 -6.38 18.32 -4.15
N GLY A 302 -5.35 18.64 -3.38
CA GLY A 302 -4.20 19.41 -3.85
C GLY A 302 -3.08 18.53 -4.42
N ASN A 303 -1.88 19.10 -4.52
CA ASN A 303 -0.68 18.40 -4.94
C ASN A 303 0.15 17.98 -3.72
N ILE A 304 0.69 16.76 -3.75
CA ILE A 304 1.60 16.21 -2.77
C ILE A 304 2.87 15.80 -3.51
N THR A 305 3.95 16.53 -3.27
CA THR A 305 5.27 16.25 -3.83
C THR A 305 6.16 15.70 -2.73
N ILE A 306 6.80 14.57 -3.00
CA ILE A 306 7.67 13.86 -2.06
C ILE A 306 9.10 13.92 -2.57
N ASN A 307 9.93 14.68 -1.85
CA ASN A 307 11.32 14.96 -2.19
C ASN A 307 12.31 14.14 -1.34
N GLU A 308 11.91 12.93 -0.94
CA GLU A 308 12.77 11.96 -0.25
C GLU A 308 12.30 10.52 -0.45
N GLU A 309 13.13 9.58 -0.04
CA GLU A 309 12.73 8.18 0.04
C GLU A 309 11.60 7.99 1.07
N MET A 310 10.50 7.38 0.62
CA MET A 310 9.26 7.30 1.38
C MET A 310 8.88 5.85 1.62
N LEU A 311 8.31 5.57 2.79
CA LEU A 311 7.75 4.27 3.13
C LEU A 311 6.28 4.44 3.54
N GLY A 312 5.46 3.45 3.23
CA GLY A 312 4.05 3.45 3.63
C GLY A 312 3.05 3.53 2.49
N ILE A 313 1.78 3.44 2.86
CA ILE A 313 0.65 3.53 1.96
C ILE A 313 0.16 4.97 1.98
N ILE A 314 0.32 5.66 0.85
CA ILE A 314 -0.14 7.04 0.66
C ILE A 314 -1.59 7.00 0.20
N VAL A 315 -2.50 7.48 1.05
CA VAL A 315 -3.94 7.48 0.80
C VAL A 315 -4.41 8.92 0.58
N ALA A 316 -4.44 9.34 -0.68
CA ALA A 316 -4.83 10.69 -1.10
C ALA A 316 -5.70 10.63 -2.37
N PRO A 317 -6.87 9.97 -2.33
CA PRO A 317 -7.67 9.58 -3.50
C PRO A 317 -8.13 10.75 -4.40
N ASN A 318 -8.16 11.98 -3.89
CA ASN A 318 -8.52 13.17 -4.67
C ASN A 318 -7.30 14.00 -5.11
N ALA A 319 -6.11 13.68 -4.60
CA ALA A 319 -4.90 14.47 -4.79
C ALA A 319 -4.08 14.02 -6.00
N ASN A 320 -3.15 14.88 -6.39
CA ASN A 320 -2.06 14.54 -7.27
C ASN A 320 -0.83 14.20 -6.42
N VAL A 321 -0.36 12.96 -6.45
CA VAL A 321 0.79 12.49 -5.68
C VAL A 321 1.97 12.27 -6.60
N TYR A 322 3.12 12.84 -6.25
CA TYR A 322 4.36 12.70 -7.01
C TYR A 322 5.56 12.37 -6.14
N GLN A 323 6.14 11.19 -6.37
CA GLN A 323 7.42 10.77 -5.82
C GLN A 323 8.55 11.40 -6.65
N ALA A 324 9.00 12.60 -6.26
CA ALA A 324 9.96 13.41 -7.02
C ALA A 324 11.42 12.98 -6.84
N VAL A 325 11.80 12.57 -5.63
CA VAL A 325 13.17 12.18 -5.28
C VAL A 325 13.15 10.93 -4.42
N GLY A 326 14.07 9.99 -4.65
CA GLY A 326 14.13 8.73 -3.90
C GLY A 326 13.02 7.76 -4.29
N ASN A 327 13.09 6.55 -3.74
CA ASN A 327 12.14 5.49 -4.04
C ASN A 327 10.95 5.54 -3.07
N LEU A 328 9.78 5.07 -3.50
CA LEU A 328 8.67 4.78 -2.60
C LEU A 328 8.61 3.28 -2.35
N ASN A 329 8.64 2.86 -1.09
CA ASN A 329 8.38 1.49 -0.67
C ASN A 329 7.00 1.41 -0.05
N GLY A 330 6.01 1.03 -0.84
CA GLY A 330 4.65 1.26 -0.41
C GLY A 330 3.62 1.13 -1.51
N GLN A 331 2.65 2.04 -1.43
CA GLN A 331 1.54 2.11 -2.35
C GLN A 331 1.07 3.56 -2.49
N ILE A 332 0.67 3.97 -3.69
CA ILE A 332 -0.01 5.24 -3.96
C ILE A 332 -1.47 4.95 -4.30
N ILE A 333 -2.38 5.54 -3.52
CA ILE A 333 -3.82 5.58 -3.79
C ILE A 333 -4.21 7.04 -4.01
N SER A 334 -4.39 7.45 -5.26
CA SER A 334 -4.57 8.87 -5.60
C SER A 334 -5.46 9.11 -6.82
N ASN A 335 -5.80 10.37 -7.09
CA ASN A 335 -6.43 10.73 -8.36
C ASN A 335 -5.39 10.65 -9.48
N ILE A 336 -4.29 11.40 -9.33
CA ILE A 336 -3.16 11.35 -10.24
C ILE A 336 -1.94 10.86 -9.48
N ALA A 337 -1.25 9.87 -10.02
CA ALA A 337 0.00 9.34 -9.50
C ALA A 337 1.16 9.67 -10.43
N GLY A 338 2.35 9.75 -9.87
CA GLY A 338 3.56 9.71 -10.66
C GLY A 338 4.83 9.54 -9.83
N ASN A 339 5.91 9.21 -10.52
CA ASN A 339 7.20 8.95 -9.91
C ASN A 339 8.36 9.31 -10.83
N ASN A 340 9.45 9.76 -10.22
CA ASN A 340 10.76 9.94 -10.84
C ASN A 340 11.75 8.89 -10.34
N GLY A 341 11.74 8.58 -9.03
CA GLY A 341 12.41 7.38 -8.49
C GLY A 341 11.61 6.11 -8.77
N GLU A 342 12.01 4.99 -8.18
CA GLU A 342 11.33 3.70 -8.33
C GLU A 342 10.16 3.58 -7.35
N LEU A 343 9.13 2.84 -7.75
CA LEU A 343 8.04 2.43 -6.85
C LEU A 343 8.18 0.93 -6.56
N HIS A 344 8.31 0.55 -5.30
CA HIS A 344 8.36 -0.84 -4.87
C HIS A 344 7.06 -1.26 -4.20
N GLN A 345 6.43 -2.30 -4.72
CA GLN A 345 5.16 -2.79 -4.20
C GLN A 345 5.27 -3.32 -2.77
N VAL A 346 4.78 -2.52 -1.83
CA VAL A 346 4.46 -2.95 -0.47
C VAL A 346 3.08 -2.43 -0.11
N THR A 347 2.06 -3.27 -0.28
CA THR A 347 0.66 -2.85 -0.18
C THR A 347 0.04 -3.17 1.17
N PHE A 348 -1.20 -2.75 1.37
CA PHE A 348 -2.01 -3.19 2.51
C PHE A 348 -2.05 -4.73 2.58
N ARG A 349 -2.00 -5.27 3.80
CA ARG A 349 -1.93 -6.71 4.08
C ARG A 349 -3.24 -7.21 4.66
N ASP A 350 -3.45 -8.52 4.59
CA ASP A 350 -4.45 -9.14 5.45
C ASP A 350 -3.82 -9.34 6.83
N GLU A 351 -4.63 -9.24 7.87
CA GLU A 351 -4.21 -9.73 9.18
C GLU A 351 -4.04 -11.24 9.06
N GLU A 352 -2.81 -11.72 9.26
CA GLU A 352 -2.58 -13.15 9.44
C GLU A 352 -3.44 -13.58 10.62
N LYS A 353 -4.45 -14.41 10.37
CA LYS A 353 -5.03 -15.22 11.43
C LYS A 353 -3.87 -16.07 11.92
N GLU A 354 -3.49 -15.93 13.18
CA GLU A 354 -2.58 -16.90 13.80
C GLU A 354 -3.23 -18.27 13.59
N GLU A 355 -2.65 -19.09 12.71
CA GLU A 355 -2.93 -20.51 12.76
C GLU A 355 -2.49 -20.93 14.16
N GLU A 356 -3.46 -21.41 14.96
CA GLU A 356 -3.15 -22.01 16.24
C GLU A 356 -2.02 -23.02 16.00
N SER A 357 -0.85 -22.72 16.54
CA SER A 357 0.22 -23.70 16.70
C SER A 357 -0.43 -24.88 17.39
N SER A 358 -0.73 -25.94 16.64
CA SER A 358 -1.14 -27.22 17.19
C SER A 358 -0.09 -27.56 18.23
N THR A 359 -0.54 -27.60 19.49
CA THR A 359 0.25 -28.07 20.61
C THR A 359 0.85 -29.42 20.19
N PRO A 360 2.15 -29.66 20.36
CA PRO A 360 2.71 -30.97 20.06
C PRO A 360 1.89 -31.99 20.86
N GLU A 361 1.31 -32.98 20.18
CA GLU A 361 0.73 -34.14 20.85
C GLU A 361 1.76 -34.62 21.89
N GLU A 362 1.34 -34.68 23.16
CA GLU A 362 2.11 -35.34 24.19
C GLU A 362 2.40 -36.77 23.71
N THR A 363 3.61 -37.00 23.23
CA THR A 363 4.14 -38.35 23.08
C THR A 363 4.26 -38.93 24.48
N THR A 364 3.28 -39.74 24.86
CA THR A 364 3.35 -40.68 25.97
C THR A 364 4.65 -41.49 25.83
N PRO A 365 5.57 -41.47 26.82
CA PRO A 365 6.77 -42.29 26.74
C PRO A 365 6.37 -43.76 26.92
N SER A 366 6.64 -44.57 25.90
CA SER A 366 6.58 -46.03 26.05
C SER A 366 7.64 -46.47 27.08
N GLU A 367 7.17 -47.16 28.12
CA GLU A 367 8.00 -47.89 29.06
C GLU A 367 8.88 -48.87 28.27
N SER A 368 10.18 -48.59 28.23
CA SER A 368 11.20 -49.56 27.87
C SER A 368 11.96 -49.91 29.13
N GLU A 369 11.83 -51.16 29.55
CA GLU A 369 12.63 -51.72 30.63
C GLU A 369 14.11 -51.63 30.24
N SER A 370 14.92 -51.01 31.10
CA SER A 370 16.37 -51.15 31.05
C SER A 370 16.92 -51.46 32.43
N SER A 371 17.70 -52.53 32.44
CA SER A 371 18.38 -53.15 33.56
C SER A 371 19.52 -52.25 34.06
N SER A 372 19.60 -52.07 35.38
CA SER A 372 20.80 -51.60 36.10
C SER A 372 21.83 -52.75 36.24
N PRO A 373 23.06 -52.59 36.81
CA PRO A 373 23.70 -51.40 37.39
C PRO A 373 25.23 -51.22 37.12
N GLY A 374 25.79 -50.10 37.58
CA GLY A 374 27.23 -49.92 37.87
C GLY A 374 27.61 -48.42 37.91
N GLU A 375 27.61 -47.72 39.05
CA GLU A 375 28.53 -47.65 40.21
C GLU A 375 29.49 -46.44 40.20
N THR A 376 29.31 -45.57 41.21
CA THR A 376 30.28 -44.66 41.91
C THR A 376 30.84 -43.44 41.12
N THR A 377 31.02 -42.23 41.65
CA THR A 377 31.24 -41.69 43.02
C THR A 377 30.89 -40.17 43.04
N PRO A 378 30.53 -39.54 44.18
CA PRO A 378 30.25 -38.11 44.29
C PRO A 378 31.45 -37.31 44.84
N SER A 379 31.54 -36.02 44.51
CA SER A 379 32.36 -35.07 45.28
C SER A 379 31.59 -33.78 45.50
N GLU A 380 31.30 -33.51 46.77
CA GLU A 380 30.85 -32.22 47.28
C GLU A 380 32.06 -31.32 47.65
N THR A 381 31.70 -30.03 47.76
CA THR A 381 32.04 -29.05 48.81
C THR A 381 33.30 -28.17 48.79
N GLU A 382 33.02 -26.94 49.26
CA GLU A 382 33.84 -25.88 49.89
C GLU A 382 34.34 -24.76 48.96
N SER A 383 33.93 -23.48 49.04
CA SER A 383 33.60 -22.49 50.10
C SER A 383 34.65 -21.36 50.14
N THR A 384 34.29 -20.22 50.76
CA THR A 384 35.06 -18.96 51.03
C THR A 384 35.14 -17.92 49.90
N SER A 385 35.00 -16.60 50.11
CA SER A 385 34.99 -15.77 51.33
C SER A 385 34.19 -14.46 51.14
N ILE A 386 33.73 -13.95 52.29
CA ILE A 386 33.07 -12.68 52.60
C ILE A 386 34.07 -11.51 52.56
N GLU A 387 33.62 -10.31 52.16
CA GLU A 387 34.12 -9.07 52.75
C GLU A 387 33.01 -8.01 52.80
N GLU A 388 32.52 -7.75 54.02
CA GLU A 388 31.77 -6.57 54.42
C GLU A 388 32.75 -5.44 54.76
N THR A 389 32.43 -4.20 54.39
CA THR A 389 32.64 -3.04 55.29
C THR A 389 31.53 -2.01 55.10
N THR A 390 31.05 -1.55 56.25
CA THR A 390 29.84 -0.80 56.62
C THR A 390 29.96 0.74 56.45
N PRO A 391 28.87 1.50 56.67
CA PRO A 391 28.71 2.91 56.27
C PRO A 391 29.09 3.91 57.36
N SER A 392 29.16 5.20 57.01
CA SER A 392 29.17 6.30 57.99
C SER A 392 28.09 7.32 57.64
N GLU A 393 27.12 7.46 58.55
CA GLU A 393 26.30 8.66 58.73
C GLU A 393 27.14 9.77 59.37
N THR A 394 26.83 11.04 59.10
CA THR A 394 26.53 12.03 60.17
C THR A 394 25.98 13.33 59.59
N GLU A 395 24.98 13.83 60.30
CA GLU A 395 24.24 15.08 60.11
C GLU A 395 25.07 16.35 60.38
N SER A 396 24.63 17.48 59.82
CA SER A 396 24.69 18.76 60.54
C SER A 396 23.61 19.72 60.04
N ILE A 397 22.71 20.07 60.95
CA ILE A 397 21.71 21.14 60.91
C ILE A 397 22.39 22.47 61.31
N SER A 398 22.04 23.59 60.66
CA SER A 398 21.89 24.89 61.33
C SER A 398 21.10 25.88 60.46
N ASN A 399 20.11 26.49 61.10
CA ASN A 399 19.23 27.58 60.64
C ASN A 399 19.99 28.91 60.51
N GLU A 400 19.51 29.83 59.66
CA GLU A 400 19.00 31.12 60.16
C GLU A 400 18.14 31.86 59.11
N GLU A 401 17.16 32.55 59.67
CA GLU A 401 15.98 33.20 59.12
C GLU A 401 16.28 34.71 58.93
N THR A 402 15.66 35.37 57.95
CA THR A 402 15.18 36.76 58.09
C THR A 402 14.26 37.17 56.94
N THR A 403 13.22 37.87 57.35
CA THR A 403 11.90 38.05 56.73
C THR A 403 11.78 39.46 56.07
N PRO A 404 10.58 39.96 55.66
CA PRO A 404 10.36 40.59 54.36
C PRO A 404 10.24 42.13 54.41
N VAL A 405 10.02 42.76 53.24
CA VAL A 405 9.43 44.11 53.15
C VAL A 405 8.29 44.11 52.13
N GLU A 406 7.08 44.22 52.67
CA GLU A 406 5.86 44.76 52.07
C GLU A 406 5.92 46.30 52.06
N THR A 407 5.29 46.95 51.07
CA THR A 407 4.44 48.13 51.29
C THR A 407 3.56 48.43 50.07
N ASP A 408 2.28 48.11 50.23
CA ASP A 408 1.03 48.79 49.84
C ASP A 408 1.07 50.14 49.09
N SER A 409 0.12 50.29 48.14
CA SER A 409 -1.07 51.20 48.25
C SER A 409 -1.82 51.25 46.89
N THR A 410 -3.05 50.76 46.72
CA THR A 410 -4.38 51.23 47.18
C THR A 410 -5.19 51.96 46.08
N SER A 411 -6.40 51.42 45.80
CA SER A 411 -7.71 52.11 45.64
C SER A 411 -8.35 52.41 44.26
N LYS A 412 -9.53 51.76 44.08
CA LYS A 412 -10.88 52.28 43.68
C LYS A 412 -11.35 52.14 42.21
N GLU A 413 -12.41 51.34 41.97
CA GLU A 413 -13.86 51.69 41.77
C GLU A 413 -14.10 52.29 40.37
N GLU A 414 -15.15 52.04 39.58
CA GLU A 414 -16.36 51.21 39.59
C GLU A 414 -16.99 51.39 38.16
N THR A 415 -17.94 50.52 37.78
CA THR A 415 -19.09 50.79 36.87
C THR A 415 -19.02 50.78 35.32
N THR A 416 -20.00 50.03 34.78
CA THR A 416 -20.90 50.27 33.62
C THR A 416 -20.58 49.80 32.19
N SER A 417 -21.53 48.98 31.72
CA SER A 417 -21.94 48.67 30.34
C SER A 417 -22.40 49.91 29.57
N SER A 418 -22.19 49.95 28.25
CA SER A 418 -23.24 50.02 27.21
C SER A 418 -22.73 50.45 25.83
N GLU A 419 -23.11 49.64 24.83
CA GLU A 419 -23.70 49.98 23.54
C GLU A 419 -23.25 51.18 22.66
N THR A 420 -23.13 50.83 21.37
CA THR A 420 -23.56 51.55 20.16
C THR A 420 -22.70 52.69 19.60
N GLU A 421 -22.15 52.46 18.40
CA GLU A 421 -21.88 53.51 17.42
C GLU A 421 -22.79 53.34 16.18
N SER A 422 -23.59 54.39 15.96
CA SER A 422 -24.02 55.06 14.71
C SER A 422 -23.63 54.41 13.36
N VAL A 423 -24.54 54.10 12.42
CA VAL A 423 -25.52 54.90 11.62
C VAL A 423 -24.99 55.53 10.32
N SER A 424 -25.59 55.08 9.22
CA SER A 424 -25.86 55.71 7.89
C SER A 424 -24.71 55.80 6.86
N ARG A 425 -24.91 55.60 5.55
CA ARG A 425 -26.10 55.77 4.67
C ARG A 425 -25.88 55.06 3.32
N GLU A 426 -26.88 54.31 2.89
CA GLU A 426 -27.56 54.30 1.57
C GLU A 426 -26.91 54.98 0.34
N GLU A 427 -26.76 54.24 -0.77
CA GLU A 427 -27.64 54.28 -1.98
C GLU A 427 -26.90 53.87 -3.29
N THR A 428 -27.41 52.79 -3.90
CA THR A 428 -27.85 52.69 -5.31
C THR A 428 -26.90 53.10 -6.46
N THR A 429 -26.54 52.14 -7.33
CA THR A 429 -27.01 52.12 -8.73
C THR A 429 -26.58 50.87 -9.50
N LYS A 430 -27.51 50.41 -10.34
CA LYS A 430 -27.47 49.28 -11.26
C LYS A 430 -27.20 49.83 -12.66
N SER A 431 -26.23 49.28 -13.39
CA SER A 431 -26.15 49.42 -14.86
C SER A 431 -25.61 48.14 -15.50
N THR A 432 -26.40 47.66 -16.46
CA THR A 432 -26.16 46.61 -17.45
C THR A 432 -25.31 47.18 -18.58
N GLU A 433 -24.34 46.44 -19.14
CA GLU A 433 -24.26 46.09 -20.58
C GLU A 433 -22.99 45.31 -20.95
N LYS A 434 -23.17 44.47 -21.98
CA LYS A 434 -22.17 43.66 -22.67
C LYS A 434 -21.22 44.56 -23.46
N GLU A 435 -19.96 44.14 -23.59
CA GLU A 435 -19.32 44.14 -24.90
C GLU A 435 -18.23 43.05 -25.02
N SER A 436 -18.14 42.53 -26.23
CA SER A 436 -17.26 41.51 -26.74
C SER A 436 -15.98 42.18 -27.22
N GLU A 437 -14.80 41.62 -26.95
CA GLU A 437 -13.68 41.78 -27.89
C GLU A 437 -12.64 40.66 -27.80
N THR A 438 -12.22 40.27 -28.99
CA THR A 438 -11.28 39.23 -29.42
C THR A 438 -9.85 39.78 -29.45
N GLN A 439 -8.84 38.91 -29.28
CA GLN A 439 -7.41 38.98 -29.73
C GLN A 439 -6.48 38.55 -28.57
N THR A 440 -5.38 37.81 -28.71
CA THR A 440 -4.59 37.34 -29.86
C THR A 440 -3.68 36.19 -29.39
N VAL A 441 -3.38 35.25 -30.29
CA VAL A 441 -2.30 34.24 -30.18
C VAL A 441 -0.95 34.88 -30.54
N PRO A 442 0.16 34.49 -29.90
CA PRO A 442 1.46 34.50 -30.58
C PRO A 442 1.92 33.08 -30.91
N GLN A 443 2.25 32.89 -32.18
CA GLN A 443 2.76 31.68 -32.80
C GLN A 443 4.30 31.66 -32.73
N THR A 444 4.85 30.46 -32.51
CA THR A 444 6.15 29.92 -33.01
C THR A 444 7.45 30.73 -32.93
N THR A 445 8.46 30.08 -32.36
CA THR A 445 9.86 30.24 -32.79
C THR A 445 10.47 28.85 -32.93
N GLU A 446 10.74 28.46 -34.18
CA GLU A 446 11.53 27.28 -34.53
C GLU A 446 13.00 27.53 -34.15
N PHE A 447 13.66 26.53 -33.57
CA PHE A 447 15.11 26.45 -33.55
C PHE A 447 15.53 25.14 -34.22
N SER A 448 16.19 25.31 -35.36
CA SER A 448 16.94 24.31 -36.10
C SER A 448 18.37 24.26 -35.57
N SER A 449 18.89 23.06 -35.34
CA SER A 449 20.33 22.79 -35.40
C SER A 449 20.56 21.30 -35.63
N GLU A 450 20.97 20.98 -36.85
CA GLU A 450 21.62 19.73 -37.24
C GLU A 450 23.01 19.66 -36.61
N GLU A 451 23.37 18.54 -35.98
CA GLU A 451 24.76 18.08 -35.98
C GLU A 451 24.80 16.57 -36.29
N GLU A 452 25.52 16.28 -37.37
CA GLU A 452 25.84 14.98 -37.93
C GLU A 452 27.03 14.39 -37.15
N SER A 453 26.89 13.17 -36.61
CA SER A 453 28.05 12.39 -36.19
C SER A 453 27.91 10.93 -36.60
N THR A 454 28.83 10.54 -37.46
CA THR A 454 29.01 9.25 -38.12
C THR A 454 29.59 8.23 -37.15
N THR A 455 28.94 7.08 -36.97
CA THR A 455 29.59 5.86 -36.47
C THR A 455 29.08 4.60 -37.18
N THR A 456 30.05 3.80 -37.64
CA THR A 456 29.96 2.53 -38.38
C THR A 456 29.22 1.41 -37.64
N PRO A 457 28.52 0.48 -38.34
CA PRO A 457 27.84 -0.64 -37.70
C PRO A 457 28.80 -1.82 -37.44
N ILE A 458 28.81 -2.31 -36.21
CA ILE A 458 29.43 -3.57 -35.80
C ILE A 458 28.32 -4.64 -35.78
N THR A 459 28.49 -5.73 -36.53
CA THR A 459 27.60 -6.90 -36.50
C THR A 459 28.02 -7.87 -35.38
N PRO A 460 27.18 -8.15 -34.37
CA PRO A 460 27.42 -9.28 -33.48
C PRO A 460 26.79 -10.55 -34.08
N SER A 461 27.63 -11.57 -34.26
CA SER A 461 27.22 -12.94 -34.59
C SER A 461 26.45 -13.58 -33.44
N SER A 462 25.24 -14.06 -33.70
CA SER A 462 24.42 -14.80 -32.72
C SER A 462 25.05 -16.15 -32.34
N PRO A 463 25.01 -16.57 -31.05
CA PRO A 463 25.34 -17.94 -30.68
C PRO A 463 24.23 -18.90 -31.10
N LYS A 464 24.59 -20.02 -31.72
CA LYS A 464 23.68 -21.16 -31.97
C LYS A 464 23.42 -21.86 -30.63
N THR A 465 22.24 -21.66 -30.05
CA THR A 465 21.73 -22.50 -28.97
C THR A 465 20.92 -23.66 -29.55
N GLY A 466 21.28 -24.89 -29.18
CA GLY A 466 20.69 -26.12 -29.68
C GLY A 466 19.21 -26.26 -29.34
N ASP A 467 18.41 -26.55 -30.36
CA ASP A 467 17.00 -26.89 -30.26
C ASP A 467 16.82 -28.23 -29.54
N ASN A 468 16.39 -28.19 -28.28
CA ASN A 468 15.92 -29.37 -27.54
C ASN A 468 14.44 -29.68 -27.84
N SER A 469 13.78 -28.90 -28.70
CA SER A 469 12.34 -29.02 -29.00
C SER A 469 11.97 -30.37 -29.62
N THR A 470 12.89 -30.98 -30.37
CA THR A 470 12.68 -32.29 -30.99
C THR A 470 12.64 -33.42 -29.96
N ALA A 471 13.41 -33.31 -28.87
CA ALA A 471 13.42 -34.29 -27.80
C ALA A 471 12.11 -34.26 -27.00
N TYR A 472 11.59 -33.06 -26.68
CA TYR A 472 10.30 -32.90 -25.99
C TYR A 472 9.12 -33.37 -26.85
N LEU A 473 9.16 -33.13 -28.16
CA LEU A 473 8.13 -33.61 -29.09
C LEU A 473 8.08 -35.16 -29.11
N LEU A 474 9.24 -35.81 -29.14
CA LEU A 474 9.33 -37.28 -29.16
C LEU A 474 8.84 -37.90 -27.85
N VAL A 475 9.18 -37.31 -26.70
CA VAL A 475 8.68 -37.76 -25.38
C VAL A 475 7.17 -37.59 -25.28
N PHE A 476 6.64 -36.45 -25.76
CA PHE A 476 5.19 -36.19 -25.78
C PHE A 476 4.43 -37.18 -26.67
N LEU A 477 4.95 -37.52 -27.85
CA LEU A 477 4.36 -38.52 -28.74
C LEU A 477 4.37 -39.93 -28.13
N LEU A 478 5.42 -40.27 -27.37
CA LEU A 478 5.51 -41.54 -26.64
C LEU A 478 4.43 -41.64 -25.56
N ILE A 479 4.22 -40.58 -24.78
CA ILE A 479 3.18 -40.52 -23.74
C ILE A 479 1.78 -40.66 -24.36
N ILE A 480 1.53 -39.99 -25.49
CA ILE A 480 0.25 -40.13 -26.21
C ILE A 480 0.03 -41.57 -26.67
N SER A 481 1.06 -42.25 -27.20
CA SER A 481 0.92 -43.63 -27.67
C SER A 481 0.54 -44.60 -26.54
N VAL A 482 1.09 -44.41 -25.34
CA VAL A 482 0.78 -45.22 -24.16
C VAL A 482 -0.65 -44.97 -23.68
N MET A 483 -1.09 -43.70 -23.67
CA MET A 483 -2.45 -43.34 -23.28
C MET A 483 -3.50 -43.90 -24.25
N VAL A 484 -3.23 -43.85 -25.56
CA VAL A 484 -4.12 -44.46 -26.57
C VAL A 484 -4.17 -45.98 -26.41
N GLY A 485 -3.04 -46.63 -26.15
CA GLY A 485 -2.98 -48.07 -25.88
C GLY A 485 -3.80 -48.50 -24.65
N LEU A 486 -3.72 -47.73 -23.56
CA LEU A 486 -4.48 -47.99 -22.32
C LEU A 486 -5.99 -47.80 -22.53
N ILE A 487 -6.40 -46.79 -23.29
CA ILE A 487 -7.82 -46.55 -23.62
C ILE A 487 -8.36 -47.67 -24.52
N SER A 488 -7.58 -48.13 -25.51
CA SER A 488 -7.96 -49.27 -26.36
C SER A 488 -8.05 -50.59 -25.58
N TYR A 489 -7.13 -50.83 -24.64
CA TYR A 489 -7.16 -52.02 -23.78
C TYR A 489 -8.36 -52.03 -22.82
N ALA A 490 -8.67 -50.88 -22.21
CA ALA A 490 -9.85 -50.74 -21.35
C ALA A 490 -11.17 -50.84 -22.12
N GLY A 491 -11.20 -50.43 -23.40
CA GLY A 491 -12.35 -50.56 -24.29
C GLY A 491 -12.66 -52.01 -24.68
N PHE A 492 -11.64 -52.85 -24.87
CA PHE A 492 -11.82 -54.26 -25.24
C PHE A 492 -12.29 -55.13 -24.06
N LYS A 493 -11.86 -54.83 -22.83
CA LYS A 493 -12.21 -55.63 -21.65
C LYS A 493 -13.68 -55.50 -21.21
N LYS A 494 -14.43 -54.57 -21.80
CA LYS A 494 -15.83 -54.29 -21.42
C LYS A 494 -16.86 -55.05 -22.27
N ASN A 495 -16.44 -55.85 -23.26
CA ASN A 495 -17.35 -56.52 -24.19
C ASN A 495 -17.49 -58.04 -24.01
N ASP A 496 -16.88 -58.64 -22.98
CA ASP A 496 -17.01 -60.09 -22.71
C ASP A 496 -18.09 -60.43 -21.66
N ASN A 497 -18.98 -59.50 -21.32
CA ASN A 497 -20.13 -59.78 -20.44
C ASN A 497 -21.36 -58.94 -20.84
N LYS A 498 -21.95 -59.23 -22.01
CA LYS A 498 -23.41 -59.28 -22.25
C LYS A 498 -23.76 -59.61 -23.69
#